data_AF-A0A5E7D950-F1
#
_entry.id   AF-A0A5E7D950-F1
#
_cell.length_a   1.000
_cell.length_b   1.000
_cell.length_c   1.000
_cell.angle_alpha   90.00
_cell.angle_beta   90.00
_cell.angle_gamma   90.00
#
_symmetry.space_group_name_H-M   'P 1'
#
loop_
_entity.id
_entity.type
_entity.pdbx_description
1 polymer ?
#
loop_
_entity_poly.entity_id
_entity_poly.type
_entity_poly.pdbx_seq_one_letter_code
_entity_poly.pdbx_strand_id
1 'polypeptide(L)'
;MSHKNEVVLCHYLYDPLNTLIRAVSSNEKTTQNFYCKSRLTTQFQGETQCTIFQQNDILLASRRSRSSTTETSLLVTDQKRSILSASRNTLIDSFVYTPYGYRSPQNHLLTVFGFNGELPDLVTGHYLLGNGYRAFNPILMRFNSPDSWSPFGRGGINPYAAFQSDPINKVDPTGHIATSLMVLKAVNRFKSALPQMKKSRVLFQKNKENLEATPLKNKGLEYLDAEIAQFENNVKLDKNVPKMITKLSDLEMLADKNRHFKYIYTDQSELIIGRTDGHGAPPHPVLAQMAKSPNVISAGYIGKRGDSIILSNQTGHYFRSKMDTTGPVMSFLKNLGIEAKLLRDERKHIGIPVFYRG
;
A
#
# COMPACT_ATOMS: atom_id res chain seq x y z
N MET A 1 -5.76 46.80 1.97
CA MET A 1 -4.97 45.55 1.92
C MET A 1 -4.08 45.63 0.70
N SER A 2 -2.76 45.77 0.89
CA SER A 2 -1.79 45.87 -0.21
C SER A 2 -1.81 44.57 -1.00
N HIS A 3 -2.08 44.64 -2.31
CA HIS A 3 -1.85 43.53 -3.23
C HIS A 3 -0.36 43.14 -3.12
N LYS A 4 -0.07 42.00 -2.48
CA LYS A 4 1.27 41.41 -2.57
C LYS A 4 1.48 41.07 -4.04
N ASN A 5 2.42 41.76 -4.70
CA ASN A 5 2.92 41.32 -6.00
C ASN A 5 3.49 39.91 -5.83
N GLU A 6 2.80 38.92 -6.37
CA GLU A 6 3.27 37.54 -6.41
C GLU A 6 4.43 37.47 -7.40
N VAL A 7 5.65 37.29 -6.88
CA VAL A 7 6.83 37.06 -7.71
C VAL A 7 6.90 35.57 -8.01
N VAL A 8 6.72 35.21 -9.28
CA VAL A 8 6.87 33.82 -9.72
C VAL A 8 8.35 33.46 -9.75
N LEU A 9 8.74 32.47 -8.92
CA LEU A 9 10.12 32.00 -8.83
C LEU A 9 10.42 30.84 -9.79
N CYS A 10 9.41 30.05 -10.16
CA CYS A 10 9.58 28.86 -10.99
C CYS A 10 8.27 28.41 -11.64
N HIS A 11 8.34 27.98 -12.90
CA HIS A 11 7.28 27.25 -13.58
C HIS A 11 7.66 25.77 -13.72
N TYR A 12 6.76 24.88 -13.33
CA TYR A 12 6.92 23.43 -13.46
C TYR A 12 6.04 22.92 -14.61
N LEU A 13 6.59 22.04 -15.45
CA LEU A 13 5.88 21.44 -16.58
C LEU A 13 5.87 19.92 -16.42
N TYR A 14 4.70 19.35 -16.68
CA TYR A 14 4.42 17.93 -16.52
C TYR A 14 4.01 17.32 -17.85
N ASP A 15 4.33 16.03 -18.03
CA ASP A 15 3.78 15.24 -19.13
C ASP A 15 2.34 14.75 -18.82
N PRO A 16 1.63 14.14 -19.78
CA PRO A 16 0.28 13.60 -19.56
C PRO A 16 0.19 12.48 -18.52
N LEU A 17 1.31 11.93 -18.05
CA LEU A 17 1.38 10.92 -16.99
C LEU A 17 1.64 11.57 -15.61
N ASN A 18 1.51 12.89 -15.49
CA ASN A 18 1.80 13.69 -14.29
C ASN A 18 3.25 13.53 -13.80
N THR A 19 4.20 13.35 -14.73
CA THR A 19 5.63 13.30 -14.42
C THR A 19 6.27 14.66 -14.71
N LEU A 20 7.02 15.20 -13.74
CA LEU A 20 7.72 16.47 -13.85
C LEU A 20 8.88 16.39 -14.87
N ILE A 21 8.67 16.90 -16.07
CA ILE A 21 9.67 16.83 -17.15
C ILE A 21 10.53 18.09 -17.25
N ARG A 22 10.06 19.25 -16.76
CA ARG A 22 10.80 20.50 -16.87
C ARG A 22 10.48 21.48 -15.74
N ALA A 23 11.48 22.25 -15.32
CA ALA A 23 11.33 23.39 -14.43
C ALA A 23 12.04 24.61 -15.05
N VAL A 24 11.44 25.78 -14.96
CA VAL A 24 11.99 27.04 -15.49
C VAL A 24 11.99 28.06 -14.36
N SER A 25 13.17 28.43 -13.86
CA SER A 25 13.27 29.44 -12.80
C SER A 25 13.06 30.86 -13.33
N SER A 26 12.82 31.80 -12.43
CA SER A 26 12.67 33.23 -12.75
C SER A 26 13.90 33.83 -13.45
N ASN A 27 15.07 33.22 -13.28
CA ASN A 27 16.31 33.63 -13.93
C ASN A 27 16.53 32.87 -15.26
N GLU A 28 15.45 32.37 -15.86
CA GLU A 28 15.39 31.60 -17.11
C GLU A 28 16.24 30.31 -17.14
N LYS A 29 16.74 29.86 -15.98
CA LYS A 29 17.44 28.58 -15.89
C LYS A 29 16.43 27.46 -16.08
N THR A 30 16.58 26.73 -17.17
CA THR A 30 15.77 25.57 -17.49
C THR A 30 16.44 24.30 -17.00
N THR A 31 15.67 23.47 -16.30
CA THR A 31 16.01 22.09 -15.95
C THR A 31 15.08 21.15 -16.70
N GLN A 32 15.62 20.09 -17.32
CA GLN A 32 14.86 19.02 -17.96
C GLN A 32 15.17 17.67 -17.33
N ASN A 33 14.15 16.86 -17.10
CA ASN A 33 14.22 15.60 -16.37
C ASN A 33 13.82 14.43 -17.26
N PHE A 34 14.63 13.37 -17.26
CA PHE A 34 14.42 12.16 -18.04
C PHE A 34 14.39 10.93 -17.14
N TYR A 35 13.36 10.11 -17.33
CA TYR A 35 13.04 9.01 -16.43
C TYR A 35 13.17 7.65 -17.12
N CYS A 36 13.66 6.65 -16.38
CA CYS A 36 13.64 5.25 -16.79
C CYS A 36 12.89 4.45 -15.73
N LYS A 37 11.82 3.74 -16.13
CA LYS A 37 10.94 2.99 -15.21
C LYS A 37 10.51 3.82 -13.99
N SER A 38 10.07 5.06 -14.24
CA SER A 38 9.63 6.02 -13.22
C SER A 38 10.73 6.49 -12.24
N ARG A 39 12.02 6.27 -12.55
CA ARG A 39 13.14 6.82 -11.78
C ARG A 39 13.87 7.87 -12.62
N LEU A 40 14.09 9.06 -12.05
CA LEU A 40 14.92 10.08 -12.68
C LEU A 40 16.31 9.49 -12.95
N THR A 41 16.78 9.59 -14.19
CA THR A 41 18.02 8.96 -14.66
C THR A 41 18.98 10.00 -15.20
N THR A 42 18.45 10.97 -15.96
CA THR A 42 19.25 12.05 -16.53
C THR A 42 18.54 13.38 -16.30
N GLN A 43 19.32 14.40 -15.94
CA GLN A 43 18.87 15.77 -15.84
C GLN A 43 19.78 16.67 -16.67
N PHE A 44 19.18 17.60 -17.40
CA PHE A 44 19.88 18.68 -18.07
C PHE A 44 19.57 19.99 -17.36
N GLN A 45 20.59 20.82 -17.13
CA GLN A 45 20.46 22.17 -16.62
C GLN A 45 21.38 23.08 -17.44
N GLY A 46 20.78 23.84 -18.37
CA GLY A 46 21.55 24.51 -19.43
C GLY A 46 22.43 23.51 -20.19
N GLU A 47 23.73 23.79 -20.28
CA GLU A 47 24.72 22.90 -20.92
C GLU A 47 25.24 21.77 -20.03
N THR A 48 24.81 21.72 -18.76
CA THR A 48 25.25 20.66 -17.84
C THR A 48 24.29 19.48 -17.93
N GLN A 49 24.83 18.31 -18.25
CA GLN A 49 24.12 17.03 -18.16
C GLN A 49 24.58 16.29 -16.92
N CYS A 50 23.65 15.82 -16.09
CA CYS A 50 23.93 14.87 -15.02
C CYS A 50 23.19 13.56 -15.31
N THR A 51 23.91 12.44 -15.31
CA THR A 51 23.33 11.10 -15.50
C THR A 51 23.71 10.22 -14.33
N ILE A 52 22.74 9.46 -13.82
CA ILE A 52 22.95 8.51 -12.75
C ILE A 52 23.11 7.11 -13.31
N PHE A 53 24.16 6.45 -12.84
CA PHE A 53 24.35 5.03 -13.02
C PHE A 53 23.85 4.30 -11.76
N GLN A 54 22.86 3.45 -11.96
CA GLN A 54 22.26 2.65 -10.90
C GLN A 54 22.10 1.20 -11.36
N GLN A 55 22.22 0.27 -10.44
CA GLN A 55 21.89 -1.13 -10.65
C GLN A 55 20.79 -1.52 -9.67
N ASN A 56 19.68 -2.03 -10.18
CA ASN A 56 18.47 -2.27 -9.40
C ASN A 56 18.06 -1.02 -8.62
N ASP A 57 18.02 -1.13 -7.30
CA ASP A 57 17.67 -0.02 -6.41
C ASP A 57 18.88 0.64 -5.75
N ILE A 58 20.11 0.42 -6.24
CA ILE A 58 21.34 0.99 -5.67
C ILE A 58 21.91 2.06 -6.62
N LEU A 59 22.11 3.28 -6.12
CA LEU A 59 22.81 4.34 -6.83
C LEU A 59 24.31 4.11 -6.70
N LEU A 60 25.02 3.99 -7.83
CA LEU A 60 26.43 3.60 -7.83
C LEU A 60 27.34 4.77 -8.22
N ALA A 61 26.96 5.52 -9.24
CA ALA A 61 27.75 6.65 -9.71
C ALA A 61 26.87 7.75 -10.29
N SER A 62 27.40 8.97 -10.31
CA SER A 62 26.87 10.08 -11.09
C SER A 62 27.93 10.54 -12.08
N ARG A 63 27.51 10.79 -13.32
CA ARG A 63 28.36 11.38 -14.36
C ARG A 63 27.82 12.75 -14.67
N ARG A 64 28.66 13.77 -14.50
CA ARG A 64 28.38 15.14 -14.87
C ARG A 64 29.19 15.47 -16.11
N SER A 65 28.54 15.96 -17.15
CA SER A 65 29.20 16.47 -18.34
C SER A 65 28.80 17.92 -18.55
N ARG A 66 29.76 18.77 -18.90
CA ARG A 66 29.54 20.15 -19.29
C ARG A 66 30.49 20.49 -20.43
N SER A 67 29.94 20.86 -21.58
CA SER A 67 30.73 21.13 -22.79
C SER A 67 31.65 19.93 -23.11
N SER A 68 32.98 20.06 -23.01
CA SER A 68 33.95 18.96 -23.26
C SER A 68 34.46 18.26 -21.99
N THR A 69 34.11 18.74 -20.79
CA THR A 69 34.56 18.13 -19.54
C THR A 69 33.56 17.13 -19.02
N THR A 70 34.06 16.00 -18.52
CA THR A 70 33.24 14.95 -17.90
C THR A 70 33.86 14.55 -16.58
N GLU A 71 33.06 14.60 -15.53
CA GLU A 71 33.41 14.18 -14.18
C GLU A 71 32.53 13.02 -13.77
N THR A 72 33.12 12.01 -13.14
CA THR A 72 32.39 10.88 -12.58
C THR A 72 32.61 10.85 -11.07
N SER A 73 31.51 10.72 -10.33
CA SER A 73 31.54 10.57 -8.87
C SER A 73 31.01 9.20 -8.50
N LEU A 74 31.73 8.47 -7.66
CA LEU A 74 31.21 7.27 -7.01
C LEU A 74 30.34 7.66 -5.82
N LEU A 75 29.20 7.00 -5.66
CA LEU A 75 28.20 7.35 -4.67
C LEU A 75 28.17 6.31 -3.55
N VAL A 76 28.16 6.79 -2.32
CA VAL A 76 27.88 5.98 -1.13
C VAL A 76 26.46 6.28 -0.69
N THR A 77 25.61 5.26 -0.65
CA THR A 77 24.19 5.40 -0.27
C THR A 77 23.79 4.55 0.91
N ASP A 78 22.80 5.02 1.66
CA ASP A 78 22.12 4.20 2.66
C ASP A 78 21.12 3.20 2.02
N GLN A 79 20.46 2.42 2.87
CA GLN A 79 19.44 1.45 2.48
C GLN A 79 18.16 2.06 1.86
N LYS A 80 17.96 3.36 1.99
CA LYS A 80 16.84 4.12 1.41
C LYS A 80 17.25 4.84 0.13
N ARG A 81 18.51 4.72 -0.30
CA ARG A 81 19.14 5.41 -1.44
C ARG A 81 19.52 6.87 -1.15
N SER A 82 19.49 7.30 0.11
CA SER A 82 20.02 8.61 0.48
C SER A 82 21.52 8.62 0.24
N ILE A 83 22.03 9.59 -0.52
CA ILE A 83 23.47 9.70 -0.77
C ILE A 83 24.15 10.30 0.44
N LEU A 84 25.03 9.53 1.06
CA LEU A 84 25.82 9.90 2.25
C LEU A 84 27.15 10.52 1.87
N SER A 85 27.72 10.12 0.73
CA SER A 85 28.96 10.70 0.23
C SER A 85 29.10 10.54 -1.28
N ALA A 86 29.83 11.45 -1.92
CA ALA A 86 30.23 11.37 -3.31
C ALA A 86 31.75 11.56 -3.42
N SER A 87 32.43 10.57 -4.00
CA SER A 87 33.89 10.61 -4.22
C SER A 87 34.20 10.93 -5.68
N ARG A 88 35.02 11.96 -5.91
CA ARG A 88 35.54 12.41 -7.21
C ARG A 88 37.06 12.53 -7.13
N ASN A 89 37.78 11.68 -7.86
CA ASN A 89 39.24 11.62 -7.79
C ASN A 89 39.71 11.48 -6.32
N THR A 90 40.37 12.50 -5.76
CA THR A 90 40.82 12.57 -4.36
C THR A 90 39.87 13.36 -3.45
N LEU A 91 38.83 13.99 -4.00
CA LEU A 91 37.86 14.78 -3.26
C LEU A 91 36.68 13.92 -2.82
N ILE A 92 36.26 14.09 -1.56
CA ILE A 92 35.11 13.41 -0.98
C ILE A 92 34.15 14.46 -0.43
N ASP A 93 32.94 14.51 -0.97
CA ASP A 93 31.85 15.27 -0.37
C ASP A 93 31.07 14.36 0.58
N SER A 94 30.73 14.86 1.77
CA SER A 94 29.97 14.13 2.79
C SER A 94 28.67 14.85 3.11
N PHE A 95 27.61 14.07 3.28
CA PHE A 95 26.24 14.57 3.39
C PHE A 95 25.54 13.99 4.62
N VAL A 96 24.87 14.86 5.37
CA VAL A 96 24.13 14.50 6.59
C VAL A 96 22.70 14.99 6.45
N TYR A 97 21.75 14.14 6.82
CA TYR A 97 20.32 14.43 6.78
C TYR A 97 19.69 14.22 8.16
N THR A 98 18.68 15.02 8.47
CA THR A 98 17.75 14.68 9.55
C THR A 98 16.92 13.44 9.17
N PRO A 99 16.19 12.81 10.11
CA PRO A 99 15.33 11.67 9.79
C PRO A 99 14.33 11.95 8.66
N TYR A 100 13.87 13.20 8.54
CA TYR A 100 12.94 13.66 7.50
C TYR A 100 13.64 14.23 6.26
N GLY A 101 14.95 14.03 6.10
CA GLY A 101 15.67 14.39 4.88
C GLY A 101 16.09 15.86 4.80
N TYR A 102 15.93 16.65 5.87
CA TYR A 102 16.43 18.02 5.90
C TYR A 102 17.94 18.01 5.95
N ARG A 103 18.55 18.88 5.15
CA ARG A 103 19.97 19.12 5.11
C ARG A 103 20.19 20.59 4.79
N SER A 104 21.17 21.21 5.44
CA SER A 104 21.56 22.59 5.12
C SER A 104 22.11 22.64 3.68
N PRO A 105 21.70 23.63 2.85
CA PRO A 105 22.30 23.83 1.54
C PRO A 105 23.78 24.18 1.72
N GLN A 106 24.68 23.19 1.66
CA GLN A 106 26.10 23.49 1.60
C GLN A 106 26.44 23.98 0.20
N ASN A 107 27.19 25.08 0.13
CA ASN A 107 27.84 25.52 -1.08
C ASN A 107 28.66 24.36 -1.63
N HIS A 108 28.58 24.17 -2.95
CA HIS A 108 29.39 23.28 -3.78
C HIS A 108 28.75 21.91 -4.12
N LEU A 109 28.29 21.84 -5.39
CA LEU A 109 28.30 20.67 -6.29
C LEU A 109 27.06 19.74 -6.42
N LEU A 110 25.89 20.07 -5.88
CA LEU A 110 24.83 19.07 -5.78
C LEU A 110 23.78 19.13 -6.90
N THR A 111 24.15 18.61 -8.07
CA THR A 111 23.19 18.07 -9.07
C THR A 111 22.88 16.59 -8.83
N VAL A 112 23.33 16.05 -7.71
CA VAL A 112 23.16 14.64 -7.36
C VAL A 112 22.00 14.53 -6.39
N PHE A 113 21.19 13.49 -6.59
CA PHE A 113 20.10 13.08 -5.69
C PHE A 113 20.45 13.23 -4.20
N GLY A 114 19.44 13.48 -3.37
CA GLY A 114 19.58 13.67 -1.94
C GLY A 114 18.98 12.51 -1.15
N PHE A 115 18.09 12.86 -0.22
CA PHE A 115 17.36 11.92 0.62
C PHE A 115 16.49 10.94 -0.20
N ASN A 116 16.46 9.67 0.21
CA ASN A 116 15.73 8.59 -0.47
C ASN A 116 16.06 8.39 -1.96
N GLY A 117 17.17 8.95 -2.44
CA GLY A 117 17.48 8.96 -3.87
C GLY A 117 16.49 9.82 -4.65
N GLU A 118 16.00 10.91 -4.05
CA GLU A 118 15.14 11.94 -4.66
C GLU A 118 15.92 13.25 -4.75
N LEU A 119 15.72 14.00 -5.84
CA LEU A 119 16.38 15.29 -6.03
C LEU A 119 15.61 16.38 -5.29
N PRO A 120 16.25 17.17 -4.39
CA PRO A 120 15.60 18.34 -3.82
C PRO A 120 15.39 19.40 -4.90
N ASP A 121 14.21 20.01 -4.90
CA ASP A 121 13.88 21.14 -5.73
C ASP A 121 14.80 22.32 -5.42
N LEU A 122 15.42 22.90 -6.45
CA LEU A 122 16.46 23.92 -6.31
C LEU A 122 15.92 25.26 -5.77
N VAL A 123 14.62 25.50 -5.87
CA VAL A 123 13.99 26.77 -5.48
C VAL A 123 13.49 26.70 -4.04
N THR A 124 12.90 25.57 -3.66
CA THR A 124 12.20 25.40 -2.38
C THR A 124 12.93 24.50 -1.39
N GLY A 125 13.87 23.67 -1.84
CA GLY A 125 14.50 22.63 -1.03
C GLY A 125 13.57 21.47 -0.66
N HIS A 126 12.36 21.43 -1.21
CA HIS A 126 11.41 20.33 -1.02
C HIS A 126 11.77 19.12 -1.89
N TYR A 127 11.25 17.94 -1.54
CA TYR A 127 11.35 16.76 -2.41
C TYR A 127 10.04 16.56 -3.17
N LEU A 128 10.12 16.54 -4.50
CA LEU A 128 8.96 16.41 -5.39
C LEU A 128 8.64 14.93 -5.65
N LEU A 129 8.11 14.25 -4.63
CA LEU A 129 7.86 12.80 -4.63
C LEU A 129 6.76 12.40 -5.63
N GLY A 130 6.77 11.12 -6.04
CA GLY A 130 5.83 10.61 -7.03
C GLY A 130 6.05 11.25 -8.40
N ASN A 131 7.30 11.48 -8.79
CA ASN A 131 7.68 12.19 -10.01
C ASN A 131 7.08 13.60 -10.10
N GLY A 132 6.97 14.30 -8.97
CA GLY A 132 6.41 15.64 -8.89
C GLY A 132 4.93 15.71 -8.55
N TYR A 133 4.31 14.58 -8.19
CA TYR A 133 2.93 14.53 -7.73
C TYR A 133 2.68 15.35 -6.45
N ARG A 134 3.54 15.21 -5.43
CA ARG A 134 3.44 16.01 -4.19
C ARG A 134 4.79 16.52 -3.71
N ALA A 135 4.79 17.78 -3.28
CA ALA A 135 5.94 18.39 -2.61
C ALA A 135 5.97 17.99 -1.14
N PHE A 136 6.98 17.21 -0.76
CA PHE A 136 7.32 16.90 0.61
C PHE A 136 8.26 17.96 1.17
N ASN A 137 7.86 18.60 2.26
CA ASN A 137 8.64 19.60 2.95
C ASN A 137 9.43 18.95 4.10
N PRO A 138 10.78 18.87 4.01
CA PRO A 138 11.59 18.22 5.04
C PRO A 138 11.70 19.03 6.34
N ILE A 139 11.40 20.34 6.30
CA ILE A 139 11.38 21.22 7.47
C ILE A 139 10.07 21.05 8.24
N LEU A 140 8.93 21.07 7.53
CA LEU A 140 7.60 20.84 8.12
C LEU A 140 7.27 19.36 8.33
N MET A 141 8.13 18.45 7.84
CA MET A 141 8.02 17.00 7.98
C MET A 141 6.71 16.43 7.42
N ARG A 142 6.15 17.08 6.39
CA ARG A 142 4.83 16.75 5.81
C ARG A 142 4.72 17.12 4.34
N PHE A 143 3.68 16.64 3.66
CA PHE A 143 3.34 17.10 2.32
C PHE A 143 2.71 18.49 2.35
N ASN A 144 2.91 19.28 1.30
CA ASN A 144 2.29 20.61 1.14
C ASN A 144 0.89 20.55 0.54
N SER A 145 0.50 19.41 -0.05
CA SER A 145 -0.83 19.17 -0.60
C SER A 145 -1.48 17.92 0.01
N PRO A 146 -2.81 17.92 0.17
CA PRO A 146 -3.53 16.77 0.69
C PRO A 146 -3.47 15.59 -0.29
N ASP A 147 -3.40 14.38 0.24
CA ASP A 147 -3.51 13.15 -0.54
C ASP A 147 -4.95 12.95 -1.02
N SER A 148 -5.14 12.77 -2.34
CA SER A 148 -6.45 12.42 -2.92
C SER A 148 -6.94 11.03 -2.52
N TRP A 149 -6.06 10.16 -2.02
CA TRP A 149 -6.40 8.84 -1.48
C TRP A 149 -6.67 8.88 0.02
N SER A 150 -6.64 10.05 0.65
CA SER A 150 -7.04 10.23 2.04
C SER A 150 -8.47 10.78 2.13
N PRO A 151 -9.18 10.56 3.24
CA PRO A 151 -8.79 9.72 4.39
C PRO A 151 -9.09 8.23 4.18
N PHE A 152 -9.87 7.86 3.15
CA PHE A 152 -10.52 6.55 3.05
C PHE A 152 -9.79 5.54 2.15
N GLY A 153 -8.80 5.97 1.37
CA GLY A 153 -7.95 5.11 0.56
C GLY A 153 -6.65 4.74 1.25
N ARG A 154 -5.61 4.45 0.47
CA ARG A 154 -4.32 3.96 1.00
C ARG A 154 -3.44 5.04 1.65
N GLY A 155 -3.75 6.32 1.43
CA GLY A 155 -3.05 7.46 2.04
C GLY A 155 -3.23 7.59 3.56
N GLY A 156 -4.28 6.97 4.12
CA GLY A 156 -4.58 7.02 5.55
C GLY A 156 -5.29 8.30 5.97
N ILE A 157 -5.60 8.44 7.26
CA ILE A 157 -6.54 9.46 7.76
C ILE A 157 -6.00 10.88 7.61
N ASN A 158 -4.70 11.10 7.83
CA ASN A 158 -4.11 12.42 7.70
C ASN A 158 -3.62 12.64 6.26
N PRO A 159 -4.27 13.51 5.47
CA PRO A 159 -3.93 13.72 4.05
C PRO A 159 -2.56 14.37 3.83
N TYR A 160 -1.98 15.00 4.86
CA TYR A 160 -0.67 15.65 4.76
C TYR A 160 0.48 14.81 5.32
N ALA A 161 0.18 13.66 5.96
CA ALA A 161 1.20 12.86 6.62
C ALA A 161 2.21 12.29 5.61
N ALA A 162 3.49 12.51 5.89
CA ALA A 162 4.58 11.89 5.15
C ALA A 162 5.06 10.64 5.89
N PHE A 163 5.40 9.58 5.13
CA PHE A 163 6.00 8.34 5.64
C PHE A 163 5.24 7.68 6.81
N GLN A 164 3.94 7.97 7.01
CA GLN A 164 3.19 7.58 8.22
C GLN A 164 3.95 7.91 9.53
N SER A 165 4.61 9.07 9.56
CA SER A 165 5.42 9.55 10.69
C SER A 165 6.61 8.65 11.05
N ASP A 166 7.04 7.78 10.14
CA ASP A 166 8.16 6.86 10.31
C ASP A 166 9.14 6.95 9.11
N PRO A 167 9.83 8.09 8.95
CA PRO A 167 10.69 8.33 7.81
C PRO A 167 12.00 7.54 7.86
N ILE A 168 12.33 6.88 8.97
CA ILE A 168 13.50 6.02 9.08
C ILE A 168 13.22 4.67 8.42
N ASN A 169 12.05 4.08 8.67
CA ASN A 169 11.73 2.74 8.19
C ASN A 169 10.87 2.70 6.92
N LYS A 170 10.33 3.85 6.48
CA LYS A 170 9.41 3.93 5.34
C LYS A 170 9.87 4.91 4.25
N VAL A 171 9.49 4.61 3.03
CA VAL A 171 9.65 5.44 1.83
C VAL A 171 8.30 5.64 1.15
N ASP A 172 8.13 6.71 0.37
CA ASP A 172 6.91 6.94 -0.40
C ASP A 172 7.24 7.27 -1.86
N PRO A 173 7.48 6.25 -2.71
CA PRO A 173 7.89 6.46 -4.09
C PRO A 173 6.83 7.13 -4.97
N THR A 174 5.54 6.99 -4.61
CA THR A 174 4.42 7.55 -5.39
C THR A 174 3.90 8.87 -4.83
N GLY A 175 4.34 9.25 -3.64
CA GLY A 175 3.70 10.31 -2.87
C GLY A 175 2.26 9.98 -2.52
N HIS A 176 1.94 8.72 -2.19
CA HIS A 176 0.60 8.29 -1.75
C HIS A 176 0.66 7.22 -0.66
N ILE A 177 1.70 6.37 -0.66
CA ILE A 177 1.77 5.20 0.21
C ILE A 177 3.17 5.10 0.80
N ALA A 178 3.24 5.36 2.11
CA ALA A 178 4.37 4.98 2.92
C ALA A 178 4.55 3.46 2.95
N THR A 179 5.62 2.98 2.33
CA THR A 179 5.98 1.57 2.21
C THR A 179 7.19 1.27 3.08
N SER A 180 7.09 0.22 3.91
CA SER A 180 8.21 -0.22 4.76
C SER A 180 9.35 -0.78 3.91
N LEU A 181 10.59 -0.43 4.27
CA LEU A 181 11.80 -0.96 3.63
C LEU A 181 11.90 -2.48 3.72
N MET A 182 11.42 -3.09 4.81
CA MET A 182 11.42 -4.55 4.97
C MET A 182 10.53 -5.21 3.91
N VAL A 183 9.35 -4.65 3.68
CA VAL A 183 8.40 -5.11 2.66
C VAL A 183 8.99 -4.92 1.26
N LEU A 184 9.58 -3.76 0.98
CA LEU A 184 10.17 -3.47 -0.32
C LEU A 184 11.34 -4.43 -0.64
N LYS A 185 12.23 -4.68 0.33
CA LYS A 185 13.34 -5.63 0.19
C LYS A 185 12.84 -7.06 -0.04
N ALA A 186 11.78 -7.47 0.67
CA ALA A 186 11.18 -8.80 0.47
C ALA A 186 10.63 -8.95 -0.96
N VAL A 187 9.84 -7.99 -1.45
CA VAL A 187 9.28 -8.03 -2.82
C VAL A 187 10.38 -8.07 -3.88
N ASN A 188 11.43 -7.28 -3.71
CA ASN A 188 12.53 -7.26 -4.67
C ASN A 188 13.32 -8.58 -4.71
N ARG A 189 13.52 -9.23 -3.56
CA ARG A 189 14.14 -10.58 -3.50
C ARG A 189 13.31 -11.62 -4.25
N PHE A 190 11.98 -11.58 -4.12
CA PHE A 190 11.09 -12.47 -4.87
C PHE A 190 11.09 -12.18 -6.37
N LYS A 191 11.18 -10.90 -6.78
CA LYS A 191 11.30 -10.52 -8.20
C LYS A 191 12.61 -10.99 -8.84
N SER A 192 13.73 -10.95 -8.11
CA SER A 192 15.03 -11.43 -8.59
C SER A 192 15.15 -12.96 -8.59
N ALA A 193 14.33 -13.65 -7.79
CA ALA A 193 14.33 -15.11 -7.66
C ALA A 193 13.37 -15.83 -8.62
N LEU A 194 12.57 -15.09 -9.40
CA LEU A 194 11.72 -15.67 -10.44
C LEU A 194 12.57 -15.91 -11.70
N PRO A 195 12.80 -17.17 -12.13
CA PRO A 195 13.39 -17.43 -13.44
C PRO A 195 12.46 -16.87 -14.52
N GLN A 196 13.04 -16.38 -15.63
CA GLN A 196 12.30 -15.89 -16.80
C GLN A 196 11.39 -17.00 -17.36
N MET A 197 10.17 -17.11 -16.83
CA MET A 197 9.15 -17.96 -17.40
C MET A 197 8.73 -17.34 -18.74
N LYS A 198 9.04 -18.06 -19.82
CA LYS A 198 8.57 -17.76 -21.17
C LYS A 198 7.08 -17.45 -21.12
N LYS A 199 6.69 -16.23 -21.53
CA LYS A 199 5.29 -15.84 -21.70
C LYS A 199 4.67 -16.76 -22.77
N SER A 200 3.96 -17.79 -22.36
CA SER A 200 2.97 -18.42 -23.23
C SER A 200 1.82 -17.41 -23.37
N ARG A 201 1.63 -16.91 -24.58
CA ARG A 201 0.43 -16.19 -24.98
C ARG A 201 -0.75 -17.16 -24.85
N VAL A 202 -1.47 -17.10 -23.74
CA VAL A 202 -2.87 -17.48 -23.71
C VAL A 202 -3.63 -16.22 -23.33
N LEU A 203 -4.35 -15.68 -24.32
CA LEU A 203 -5.32 -14.61 -24.17
C LEU A 203 -6.40 -15.08 -23.18
N PHE A 204 -6.19 -14.81 -21.89
CA PHE A 204 -7.28 -14.78 -20.93
C PHE A 204 -7.80 -13.35 -20.90
N GLN A 205 -8.94 -13.17 -21.54
CA GLN A 205 -9.81 -12.02 -21.43
C GLN A 205 -10.21 -11.91 -19.94
N LYS A 206 -9.44 -11.13 -19.16
CA LYS A 206 -9.64 -10.93 -17.73
C LYS A 206 -10.85 -10.03 -17.54
N ASN A 207 -12.00 -10.63 -17.23
CA ASN A 207 -13.20 -9.91 -16.81
C ASN A 207 -12.90 -9.06 -15.56
N LYS A 208 -13.44 -7.84 -15.57
CA LYS A 208 -13.11 -6.70 -14.71
C LYS A 208 -13.64 -6.79 -13.27
N GLU A 209 -13.92 -7.98 -12.75
CA GLU A 209 -14.64 -8.16 -11.46
C GLU A 209 -13.91 -8.93 -10.37
N ASN A 210 -12.75 -9.55 -10.64
CA ASN A 210 -11.96 -10.21 -9.60
C ASN A 210 -10.83 -9.31 -9.11
N LEU A 211 -11.10 -8.50 -8.07
CA LEU A 211 -10.05 -8.04 -7.17
C LEU A 211 -9.35 -9.29 -6.60
N GLU A 212 -8.04 -9.42 -6.81
CA GLU A 212 -7.23 -10.45 -6.16
C GLU A 212 -7.32 -10.27 -4.64
N ALA A 213 -8.18 -11.06 -4.00
CA ALA A 213 -8.45 -10.98 -2.57
C ALA A 213 -7.22 -11.45 -1.79
N THR A 214 -6.60 -10.53 -1.05
CA THR A 214 -5.41 -10.86 -0.25
C THR A 214 -5.81 -11.57 1.05
N PRO A 215 -5.12 -12.65 1.45
CA PRO A 215 -5.39 -13.32 2.72
C PRO A 215 -5.28 -12.37 3.93
N LEU A 216 -6.25 -12.48 4.83
CA LEU A 216 -6.29 -11.82 6.13
C LEU A 216 -5.19 -12.37 7.02
N LYS A 217 -4.51 -11.47 7.74
CA LYS A 217 -3.52 -11.85 8.74
C LYS A 217 -4.21 -12.17 10.05
N ASN A 218 -3.93 -13.33 10.63
CA ASN A 218 -4.39 -13.71 11.97
C ASN A 218 -3.58 -12.98 13.05
N LYS A 219 -4.27 -12.39 14.03
CA LYS A 219 -3.70 -11.64 15.18
C LYS A 219 -3.32 -12.53 16.35
N GLY A 220 -3.89 -13.73 16.44
CA GLY A 220 -3.80 -14.61 17.61
C GLY A 220 -3.03 -15.92 17.35
N LEU A 221 -2.05 -15.92 16.46
CA LEU A 221 -1.29 -17.14 16.12
C LEU A 221 -0.62 -17.78 17.36
N GLU A 222 -0.23 -16.97 18.34
CA GLU A 222 0.40 -17.43 19.59
C GLU A 222 -0.57 -18.16 20.54
N TYR A 223 -1.88 -17.95 20.41
CA TYR A 223 -2.91 -18.57 21.25
C TYR A 223 -3.70 -19.66 20.51
N LEU A 224 -3.38 -19.90 19.23
CA LEU A 224 -4.15 -20.74 18.33
C LEU A 224 -4.26 -22.19 18.82
N ASP A 225 -3.15 -22.79 19.27
CA ASP A 225 -3.13 -24.18 19.73
C ASP A 225 -3.96 -24.37 21.02
N ALA A 226 -3.93 -23.37 21.91
CA ALA A 226 -4.76 -23.37 23.12
C ALA A 226 -6.25 -23.19 22.80
N GLU A 227 -6.58 -22.32 21.84
CA GLU A 227 -7.96 -22.11 21.36
C GLU A 227 -8.51 -23.38 20.67
N ILE A 228 -7.69 -24.10 19.89
CA ILE A 228 -8.05 -25.38 19.26
C ILE A 228 -8.30 -26.45 20.34
N ALA A 229 -7.36 -26.63 21.28
CA ALA A 229 -7.50 -27.62 22.35
C ALA A 229 -8.72 -27.36 23.24
N GLN A 230 -9.02 -26.08 23.54
CA GLN A 230 -10.21 -25.70 24.28
C GLN A 230 -11.49 -26.00 23.50
N PHE A 231 -11.51 -25.74 22.19
CA PHE A 231 -12.64 -26.05 21.33
C PHE A 231 -12.88 -27.57 21.24
N GLU A 232 -11.85 -28.38 20.99
CA GLU A 232 -11.96 -29.84 20.88
C GLU A 232 -12.52 -30.49 22.16
N ASN A 233 -12.16 -29.96 23.34
CA ASN A 233 -12.69 -30.42 24.61
C ASN A 233 -14.17 -30.06 24.81
N ASN A 234 -14.61 -28.89 24.32
CA ASN A 234 -16.01 -28.45 24.41
C ASN A 234 -16.93 -29.12 23.38
N VAL A 235 -16.42 -29.44 22.19
CA VAL A 235 -17.18 -30.14 21.11
C VAL A 235 -17.62 -31.55 21.53
N LYS A 236 -16.88 -32.20 22.44
CA LYS A 236 -17.27 -33.52 22.99
C LYS A 236 -18.54 -33.48 23.84
N LEU A 237 -19.00 -32.29 24.26
CA LEU A 237 -20.13 -32.10 25.17
C LEU A 237 -21.39 -31.55 24.46
N ASP A 238 -21.27 -31.04 23.23
CA ASP A 238 -22.39 -30.36 22.56
C ASP A 238 -22.35 -30.58 21.04
N LYS A 239 -23.52 -30.81 20.41
CA LYS A 239 -23.66 -31.17 18.97
C LYS A 239 -23.41 -29.98 18.00
N ASN A 240 -22.74 -28.93 18.45
CA ASN A 240 -22.63 -27.63 17.78
C ASN A 240 -21.35 -27.52 16.92
N VAL A 241 -21.26 -28.32 15.86
CA VAL A 241 -20.11 -28.34 14.93
C VAL A 241 -20.25 -27.25 13.86
N PRO A 242 -19.18 -26.51 13.51
CA PRO A 242 -19.17 -25.60 12.37
C PRO A 242 -19.50 -26.30 11.06
N LYS A 243 -20.18 -25.59 10.16
CA LYS A 243 -20.68 -26.15 8.92
C LYS A 243 -20.05 -25.47 7.70
N MET A 244 -19.52 -26.28 6.78
CA MET A 244 -19.12 -25.82 5.46
C MET A 244 -20.36 -25.70 4.57
N ILE A 245 -20.53 -24.55 3.93
CA ILE A 245 -21.68 -24.23 3.10
C ILE A 245 -21.40 -24.65 1.67
N THR A 246 -22.23 -25.54 1.13
CA THR A 246 -22.09 -26.05 -0.25
C THR A 246 -23.37 -25.91 -1.06
N LYS A 247 -24.53 -25.82 -0.38
CA LYS A 247 -25.86 -25.72 -0.98
C LYS A 247 -26.78 -24.83 -0.15
N LEU A 248 -27.88 -24.37 -0.75
CA LEU A 248 -28.83 -23.45 -0.11
C LEU A 248 -29.39 -23.99 1.22
N SER A 249 -29.71 -25.29 1.29
CA SER A 249 -30.23 -25.92 2.52
C SER A 249 -29.25 -25.84 3.69
N ASP A 250 -27.96 -25.61 3.45
CA ASP A 250 -26.99 -25.47 4.53
C ASP A 250 -27.19 -24.18 5.34
N LEU A 251 -27.80 -23.17 4.73
CA LEU A 251 -28.08 -21.87 5.33
C LEU A 251 -29.35 -21.86 6.20
N GLU A 252 -30.12 -22.95 6.24
CA GLU A 252 -31.24 -23.11 7.18
C GLU A 252 -30.80 -22.96 8.63
N MET A 253 -29.51 -23.22 8.93
CA MET A 253 -28.92 -22.97 10.24
C MET A 253 -29.03 -21.50 10.69
N LEU A 254 -29.17 -20.56 9.75
CA LEU A 254 -29.34 -19.14 10.03
C LEU A 254 -30.78 -18.75 10.38
N ALA A 255 -31.76 -19.66 10.30
CA ALA A 255 -33.18 -19.36 10.50
C ALA A 255 -33.55 -18.93 11.94
N ASP A 256 -32.62 -19.05 12.88
CA ASP A 256 -32.80 -18.58 14.26
C ASP A 256 -32.75 -17.05 14.33
N LYS A 257 -33.94 -16.44 14.44
CA LYS A 257 -34.22 -15.01 14.18
C LYS A 257 -33.49 -14.02 15.10
N ASN A 258 -32.85 -14.48 16.17
CA ASN A 258 -32.14 -13.63 17.15
C ASN A 258 -30.66 -14.00 17.32
N ARG A 259 -30.06 -14.75 16.40
CA ARG A 259 -28.67 -15.23 16.53
C ARG A 259 -27.76 -14.74 15.41
N HIS A 260 -26.55 -14.35 15.81
CA HIS A 260 -25.44 -14.13 14.91
C HIS A 260 -24.56 -15.38 14.88
N PHE A 261 -23.88 -15.62 13.77
CA PHE A 261 -22.95 -16.71 13.55
C PHE A 261 -21.62 -16.09 13.13
N LYS A 262 -20.50 -16.74 13.42
CA LYS A 262 -19.20 -16.37 12.86
C LYS A 262 -19.05 -17.05 11.51
N TYR A 263 -18.43 -16.37 10.55
CA TYR A 263 -18.05 -16.98 9.28
C TYR A 263 -16.59 -16.71 8.95
N ILE A 264 -16.01 -17.60 8.15
CA ILE A 264 -14.80 -17.38 7.38
C ILE A 264 -15.03 -17.74 5.91
N TYR A 265 -14.25 -17.11 5.02
CA TYR A 265 -14.23 -17.41 3.60
C TYR A 265 -12.78 -17.47 3.11
N THR A 266 -12.42 -18.53 2.39
CA THR A 266 -11.05 -18.78 1.93
C THR A 266 -10.83 -18.40 0.47
N ASP A 267 -9.56 -18.31 0.07
CA ASP A 267 -9.14 -18.13 -1.33
C ASP A 267 -9.53 -19.31 -2.24
N GLN A 268 -9.90 -20.47 -1.67
CA GLN A 268 -10.43 -21.63 -2.37
C GLN A 268 -11.97 -21.66 -2.42
N SER A 269 -12.62 -20.54 -2.13
CA SER A 269 -14.08 -20.37 -2.17
C SER A 269 -14.84 -21.26 -1.16
N GLU A 270 -14.26 -21.48 0.01
CA GLU A 270 -14.88 -22.25 1.08
C GLU A 270 -15.52 -21.29 2.09
N LEU A 271 -16.84 -21.35 2.24
CA LEU A 271 -17.58 -20.61 3.28
C LEU A 271 -17.86 -21.54 4.46
N ILE A 272 -17.34 -21.22 5.64
CA ILE A 272 -17.56 -22.00 6.87
C ILE A 272 -18.25 -21.11 7.91
N ILE A 273 -19.32 -21.62 8.50
CA ILE A 273 -20.15 -20.90 9.48
C ILE A 273 -20.14 -21.65 10.81
N GLY A 274 -19.85 -20.94 11.90
CA GLY A 274 -19.89 -21.44 13.27
C GLY A 274 -20.81 -20.62 14.16
N ARG A 275 -21.36 -21.23 15.20
CA ARG A 275 -22.26 -20.57 16.16
C ARG A 275 -21.52 -19.58 17.05
N THR A 276 -22.23 -18.58 17.60
CA THR A 276 -21.67 -17.65 18.61
C THR A 276 -22.11 -17.97 20.04
N ASP A 277 -23.11 -18.83 20.22
CA ASP A 277 -23.70 -19.17 21.52
C ASP A 277 -23.15 -20.48 22.10
N GLY A 278 -23.02 -20.55 23.42
CA GLY A 278 -22.57 -21.73 24.18
C GLY A 278 -21.14 -21.66 24.70
N HIS A 279 -20.87 -22.37 25.80
CA HIS A 279 -19.51 -22.63 26.30
C HIS A 279 -18.78 -23.51 25.26
N GLY A 280 -18.04 -22.87 24.35
CA GLY A 280 -17.37 -23.57 23.24
C GLY A 280 -17.55 -22.95 21.85
N ALA A 281 -18.13 -21.75 21.74
CA ALA A 281 -18.24 -21.08 20.45
C ALA A 281 -16.87 -20.91 19.76
N PRO A 282 -16.68 -21.40 18.52
CA PRO A 282 -15.39 -21.41 17.86
C PRO A 282 -14.88 -19.98 17.60
N PRO A 283 -13.61 -19.66 17.88
CA PRO A 283 -13.00 -18.45 17.37
C PRO A 283 -12.77 -18.55 15.85
N HIS A 284 -12.66 -17.41 15.15
CA HIS A 284 -12.49 -17.41 13.68
C HIS A 284 -11.29 -18.25 13.19
N PRO A 285 -10.13 -18.29 13.88
CA PRO A 285 -9.01 -19.14 13.49
C PRO A 285 -9.29 -20.64 13.58
N VAL A 286 -10.12 -21.08 14.53
CA VAL A 286 -10.54 -22.49 14.65
C VAL A 286 -11.43 -22.87 13.46
N LEU A 287 -12.30 -21.97 12.99
CA LEU A 287 -13.05 -22.18 11.76
C LEU A 287 -12.13 -22.33 10.54
N ALA A 288 -11.00 -21.63 10.51
CA ALA A 288 -10.01 -21.70 9.43
C ALA A 288 -9.28 -23.04 9.36
N GLN A 289 -9.08 -23.72 10.49
CA GLN A 289 -8.49 -25.06 10.52
C GLN A 289 -9.39 -26.13 9.89
N MET A 290 -10.70 -25.85 9.79
CA MET A 290 -11.67 -26.75 9.17
C MET A 290 -11.76 -26.57 7.65
N ALA A 291 -11.11 -25.53 7.10
CA ALA A 291 -11.03 -25.32 5.66
C ALA A 291 -9.85 -26.09 5.06
N LYS A 292 -9.96 -26.45 3.78
CA LYS A 292 -8.83 -27.05 3.06
C LYS A 292 -7.71 -26.04 2.81
N SER A 293 -8.08 -24.76 2.67
CA SER A 293 -7.12 -23.67 2.57
C SER A 293 -6.93 -22.91 3.88
N PRO A 294 -5.68 -22.68 4.33
CA PRO A 294 -5.40 -21.84 5.49
C PRO A 294 -5.57 -20.33 5.20
N ASN A 295 -5.75 -19.96 3.94
CA ASN A 295 -5.79 -18.56 3.50
C ASN A 295 -7.22 -18.00 3.58
N VAL A 296 -7.57 -17.46 4.74
CA VAL A 296 -8.84 -16.75 4.94
C VAL A 296 -8.79 -15.37 4.30
N ILE A 297 -9.68 -15.05 3.36
CA ILE A 297 -9.76 -13.74 2.68
C ILE A 297 -10.93 -12.87 3.19
N SER A 298 -11.88 -13.46 3.92
CA SER A 298 -12.95 -12.73 4.62
C SER A 298 -13.32 -13.44 5.92
N ALA A 299 -13.58 -12.68 6.98
CA ALA A 299 -14.05 -13.23 8.24
C ALA A 299 -14.94 -12.21 8.95
N GLY A 300 -15.94 -12.70 9.66
CA GLY A 300 -16.77 -11.84 10.51
C GLY A 300 -18.04 -12.52 10.98
N TYR A 301 -19.16 -11.81 10.94
CA TYR A 301 -20.46 -12.29 11.42
C TYR A 301 -21.48 -12.41 10.29
N ILE A 302 -22.30 -13.45 10.35
CA ILE A 302 -23.42 -13.71 9.44
C ILE A 302 -24.67 -14.05 10.25
N GLY A 303 -25.86 -13.68 9.80
CA GLY A 303 -27.12 -14.03 10.46
C GLY A 303 -28.31 -13.81 9.56
N LYS A 304 -29.53 -14.12 10.03
CA LYS A 304 -30.77 -13.84 9.30
C LYS A 304 -31.64 -12.85 10.07
N ARG A 305 -32.20 -11.85 9.39
CA ARG A 305 -33.17 -10.89 9.92
C ARG A 305 -34.35 -10.80 8.97
N GLY A 306 -35.51 -11.30 9.38
CA GLY A 306 -36.63 -11.48 8.45
C GLY A 306 -36.27 -12.46 7.34
N ASP A 307 -36.44 -12.06 6.09
CA ASP A 307 -36.08 -12.86 4.91
C ASP A 307 -34.67 -12.54 4.38
N SER A 308 -33.91 -11.75 5.13
CA SER A 308 -32.61 -11.24 4.73
C SER A 308 -31.49 -11.93 5.47
N ILE A 309 -30.44 -12.35 4.76
CA ILE A 309 -29.15 -12.64 5.38
C ILE A 309 -28.50 -11.29 5.72
N ILE A 310 -27.67 -11.22 6.76
CA ILE A 310 -26.88 -10.04 7.12
C ILE A 310 -25.45 -10.52 7.30
N LEU A 311 -24.51 -9.77 6.74
CA LEU A 311 -23.07 -10.02 6.85
C LEU A 311 -22.40 -8.88 7.61
N SER A 312 -21.21 -9.10 8.13
CA SER A 312 -20.35 -8.08 8.71
C SER A 312 -18.93 -8.60 8.65
N ASN A 313 -17.97 -7.77 8.25
CA ASN A 313 -16.55 -8.11 8.25
C ASN A 313 -15.86 -7.80 9.59
N GLN A 314 -16.62 -7.64 10.66
CA GLN A 314 -16.07 -7.40 11.99
C GLN A 314 -15.52 -8.70 12.60
N THR A 315 -14.23 -8.71 12.93
CA THR A 315 -13.54 -9.87 13.49
C THR A 315 -12.57 -9.43 14.58
N GLY A 316 -12.52 -10.21 15.68
CA GLY A 316 -11.57 -10.00 16.78
C GLY A 316 -10.20 -10.62 16.51
N HIS A 317 -10.13 -11.70 15.73
CA HIS A 317 -8.93 -12.52 15.55
C HIS A 317 -8.16 -12.22 14.27
N TYR A 318 -8.73 -11.53 13.29
CA TYR A 318 -7.99 -11.11 12.09
C TYR A 318 -7.69 -9.60 12.11
N PHE A 319 -6.59 -9.21 11.48
CA PHE A 319 -6.32 -7.81 11.19
C PHE A 319 -7.42 -7.29 10.26
N ARG A 320 -8.11 -6.23 10.72
CA ARG A 320 -9.20 -5.61 9.97
C ARG A 320 -8.63 -5.12 8.64
N SER A 321 -9.16 -5.66 7.54
CA SER A 321 -8.83 -5.16 6.21
C SER A 321 -9.31 -3.72 6.08
N LYS A 322 -8.52 -2.87 5.40
CA LYS A 322 -8.92 -1.49 5.06
C LYS A 322 -10.00 -1.45 3.98
N MET A 323 -10.30 -2.58 3.35
CA MET A 323 -11.33 -2.75 2.33
C MET A 323 -12.44 -3.66 2.84
N ASP A 324 -13.64 -3.50 2.29
CA ASP A 324 -14.72 -4.45 2.52
C ASP A 324 -14.35 -5.80 1.90
N THR A 325 -14.30 -6.82 2.75
CA THR A 325 -13.97 -8.20 2.35
C THR A 325 -15.22 -9.05 2.18
N THR A 326 -16.41 -8.50 2.30
CA THR A 326 -17.66 -9.25 2.09
C THR A 326 -17.90 -9.56 0.61
N GLY A 327 -17.27 -8.85 -0.32
CA GLY A 327 -17.41 -9.02 -1.78
C GLY A 327 -17.36 -10.48 -2.26
N PRO A 328 -16.29 -11.24 -1.98
CA PRO A 328 -16.18 -12.64 -2.37
C PRO A 328 -17.29 -13.52 -1.78
N VAL A 329 -17.71 -13.25 -0.54
CA VAL A 329 -18.81 -13.97 0.14
C VAL A 329 -20.14 -13.67 -0.54
N MET A 330 -20.36 -12.42 -0.95
CA MET A 330 -21.55 -12.03 -1.70
C MET A 330 -21.61 -12.74 -3.05
N SER A 331 -20.50 -12.81 -3.78
CA SER A 331 -20.43 -13.55 -5.04
C SER A 331 -20.70 -15.04 -4.86
N PHE A 332 -20.18 -15.64 -3.78
CA PHE A 332 -20.44 -17.04 -3.43
C PHE A 332 -21.94 -17.29 -3.15
N LEU A 333 -22.56 -16.47 -2.31
CA LEU A 333 -23.99 -16.59 -1.99
C LEU A 333 -24.88 -16.33 -3.22
N LYS A 334 -24.48 -15.40 -4.11
CA LYS A 334 -25.17 -15.16 -5.38
C LYS A 334 -25.15 -16.38 -6.29
N ASN A 335 -24.01 -17.09 -6.35
CA ASN A 335 -23.90 -18.34 -7.10
C ASN A 335 -24.75 -19.47 -6.51
N LEU A 336 -25.06 -19.42 -5.21
CA LEU A 336 -26.02 -20.32 -4.56
C LEU A 336 -27.49 -19.93 -4.78
N GLY A 337 -27.77 -18.86 -5.53
CA GLY A 337 -29.12 -18.42 -5.86
C GLY A 337 -29.72 -17.37 -4.92
N ILE A 338 -28.92 -16.70 -4.08
CA ILE A 338 -29.38 -15.64 -3.17
C ILE A 338 -29.16 -14.27 -3.81
N GLU A 339 -30.20 -13.43 -3.87
CA GLU A 339 -30.05 -12.06 -4.37
C GLU A 339 -29.27 -11.20 -3.35
N ALA A 340 -28.14 -10.63 -3.76
CA ALA A 340 -27.27 -9.83 -2.89
C ALA A 340 -27.26 -8.36 -3.32
N LYS A 341 -27.56 -7.44 -2.39
CA LYS A 341 -27.45 -5.98 -2.58
C LYS A 341 -26.68 -5.36 -1.41
N LEU A 342 -25.72 -4.50 -1.74
CA LEU A 342 -24.93 -3.75 -0.77
C LEU A 342 -25.70 -2.49 -0.36
N LEU A 343 -26.21 -2.43 0.87
CA LEU A 343 -26.80 -1.21 1.44
C LEU A 343 -25.73 -0.49 2.29
N ARG A 344 -25.41 0.76 1.93
CA ARG A 344 -24.42 1.59 2.62
C ARG A 344 -25.16 2.61 3.49
N ASP A 345 -25.07 2.49 4.81
CA ASP A 345 -25.57 3.50 5.76
C ASP A 345 -24.51 4.60 5.93
N GLU A 346 -24.84 5.83 5.54
CA GLU A 346 -23.93 6.98 5.60
C GLU A 346 -23.75 7.55 7.02
N ARG A 347 -24.55 7.14 8.01
CA ARG A 347 -24.53 7.73 9.37
C ARG A 347 -23.75 6.93 10.41
N LYS A 348 -23.30 5.72 10.09
CA LYS A 348 -22.46 4.92 10.98
C LYS A 348 -21.23 4.44 10.22
N HIS A 349 -20.03 4.64 10.79
CA HIS A 349 -18.77 4.10 10.28
C HIS A 349 -18.67 2.56 10.36
N ILE A 350 -19.80 1.87 10.26
CA ILE A 350 -19.95 0.42 10.31
C ILE A 350 -20.82 0.07 9.11
N GLY A 351 -20.19 -0.45 8.05
CA GLY A 351 -20.93 -1.08 6.97
C GLY A 351 -21.68 -2.28 7.54
N ILE A 352 -22.98 -2.13 7.76
CA ILE A 352 -23.89 -3.25 8.03
C ILE A 352 -24.51 -3.58 6.67
N PRO A 353 -23.99 -4.56 5.92
CA PRO A 353 -24.68 -4.99 4.71
C PRO A 353 -25.99 -5.67 5.11
N VAL A 354 -27.10 -5.05 4.72
CA VAL A 354 -28.47 -5.55 4.86
C VAL A 354 -28.89 -6.15 3.51
N PHE A 355 -29.33 -7.41 3.48
CA PHE A 355 -29.71 -8.11 2.25
C PHE A 355 -31.25 -8.20 2.11
N TYR A 356 -31.76 -8.76 1.01
CA TYR A 356 -33.19 -9.07 0.80
C TYR A 356 -33.36 -10.42 0.06
N ARG A 357 -34.51 -11.04 0.35
CA ARG A 357 -35.16 -12.29 -0.09
C ARG A 357 -34.54 -13.23 -1.13
N GLY A 358 -34.62 -14.52 -0.81
CA GLY A 358 -35.42 -15.46 -1.60
C GLY A 358 -36.80 -15.61 -0.95
#